data_AF-A0A7H8YU87-F1
#
_entry.id   AF-A0A7H8YU87-F1
#
_cell.length_a   1.000
_cell.length_b   1.000
_cell.length_c   1.000
_cell.angle_alpha   90.00
_cell.angle_beta   90.00
_cell.angle_gamma   90.00
#
_symmetry.space_group_name_H-M   'P 1'
#
loop_
_entity.id
_entity.type
_entity.pdbx_description
1 polymer ?
#
loop_
_entity_poly.entity_id
_entity_poly.type
_entity_poly.pdbx_seq_one_letter_code
_entity_poly.pdbx_strand_id
1 'polypeptide(L)'
;MKKLFFIAVAIFSAITFNSCTKDQQEQLIAKVAKQTLKGKGAPAPDLGKVGDFYLDETTTELYGPKTKEGWGKPISLKAFKGEKGEKGEPGKNGSKILTGEGIPSDDLGDEGDWFLDTTTKKLYGPKTSKGWGNAKGSLSETTNNNTSNISPYDYQLSGRKLVKWFNKETTHIDMKSDPILSKVTIIGKEAFATDQWNQINDPYNLTSIELPDNLEKIEENAFRGTKITSIKIPKKVKYIEYNAFINSELENITIENGVKYVYFDNIQNLKSITLPQSAIEVELTSCPNLTSVVLPQGLKYLDLSGTGITSVNLPEGIEYLDLSETKITSVIFPKNMKVVYAGTFFGCKMLNNITLHNKVTSICNDAFNSCTALTNITLPNSISEIGDRAFAKSGIVSISIPNNTRKLGEDVYHLFSKDPNNPYDIARVMPGNQEYGVFLGCNKLSSVNLPIGINKIPMGMFSNCPQLKTLTLPSSIEIIEKGAFTTEDYNRGLLTSKNGLESITIESVNPPQIITPSRDKGFYNNSATIFDSNVSVIYVPAGSVETYKKAFPKFASKIQAK
;
A
#
# COMPACT_ATOMS: atom_id res chain seq x y z
N MET A 1 14.21 -14.41 -56.71
CA MET A 1 15.69 -14.44 -56.52
C MET A 1 15.94 -14.64 -55.04
N LYS A 2 16.28 -15.88 -54.63
CA LYS A 2 17.57 -16.33 -54.05
C LYS A 2 17.87 -15.69 -52.68
N LYS A 3 18.27 -16.35 -51.59
CA LYS A 3 18.58 -17.74 -51.12
C LYS A 3 19.10 -17.46 -49.67
N LEU A 4 18.74 -18.06 -48.54
CA LEU A 4 18.72 -19.46 -48.05
C LEU A 4 20.10 -20.16 -48.00
N PHE A 5 20.45 -20.66 -46.80
CA PHE A 5 21.35 -21.79 -46.38
C PHE A 5 22.34 -21.42 -45.24
N PHE A 6 22.23 -21.93 -44.00
CA PHE A 6 22.49 -23.29 -43.44
C PHE A 6 23.99 -23.60 -43.19
N ILE A 7 24.33 -24.11 -41.99
CA ILE A 7 24.93 -25.46 -41.76
C ILE A 7 25.22 -25.66 -40.25
N ALA A 8 24.97 -26.91 -39.82
CA ALA A 8 25.21 -27.48 -38.51
C ALA A 8 26.41 -28.46 -38.53
N VAL A 9 26.76 -28.97 -37.34
CA VAL A 9 27.43 -30.28 -37.05
C VAL A 9 28.97 -30.31 -36.85
N ALA A 10 29.31 -30.53 -35.57
CA ALA A 10 30.29 -31.44 -34.94
C ALA A 10 31.74 -31.59 -35.45
N ILE A 11 32.70 -31.69 -34.50
CA ILE A 11 33.62 -32.83 -34.33
C ILE A 11 34.15 -32.89 -32.89
N PHE A 12 34.27 -34.14 -32.43
CA PHE A 12 34.64 -34.69 -31.14
C PHE A 12 36.15 -35.02 -31.11
N SER A 13 36.83 -34.85 -29.95
CA SER A 13 37.99 -35.65 -29.42
C SER A 13 38.89 -34.75 -28.53
N ALA A 14 39.42 -35.09 -27.36
CA ALA A 14 39.34 -36.22 -26.43
C ALA A 14 39.96 -35.72 -25.09
N ILE A 15 39.31 -35.90 -23.93
CA ILE A 15 39.69 -36.75 -22.77
C ILE A 15 41.15 -36.53 -22.27
N THR A 16 41.43 -36.05 -21.04
CA THR A 16 41.33 -36.78 -19.75
C THR A 16 41.19 -35.89 -18.48
N PHE A 17 40.20 -36.23 -17.63
CA PHE A 17 40.10 -36.36 -16.13
C PHE A 17 40.78 -35.34 -15.18
N ASN A 18 40.23 -34.90 -14.04
CA ASN A 18 39.20 -35.32 -13.06
C ASN A 18 38.68 -34.03 -12.39
N SER A 19 37.43 -33.83 -11.97
CA SER A 19 36.59 -34.68 -11.10
C SER A 19 35.10 -34.33 -11.23
N CYS A 20 34.30 -35.26 -11.74
CA CYS A 20 32.86 -35.36 -11.49
C CYS A 20 32.51 -36.84 -11.63
N THR A 21 31.96 -37.45 -10.59
CA THR A 21 31.85 -38.91 -10.45
C THR A 21 30.72 -39.48 -11.31
N LYS A 22 30.94 -40.70 -11.82
CA LYS A 22 30.04 -41.49 -12.67
C LYS A 22 28.64 -41.69 -12.07
N ASP A 23 28.51 -41.57 -10.74
CA ASP A 23 27.25 -41.68 -10.00
C ASP A 23 26.28 -40.50 -10.27
N GLN A 24 26.77 -39.33 -10.67
CA GLN A 24 25.91 -38.17 -10.96
C GLN A 24 25.35 -38.17 -12.40
N GLN A 25 25.84 -39.04 -13.28
CA GLN A 25 25.22 -39.30 -14.59
C GLN A 25 24.21 -40.46 -14.56
N GLU A 26 24.24 -41.33 -13.55
CA GLU A 26 23.25 -42.40 -13.39
C GLU A 26 21.97 -41.95 -12.67
N GLN A 27 22.02 -40.89 -11.86
CA GLN A 27 20.82 -40.36 -11.17
C GLN A 27 19.97 -39.38 -11.99
N LEU A 28 20.34 -39.07 -13.24
CA LEU A 28 19.51 -38.29 -14.18
C LEU A 28 18.81 -39.14 -15.26
N ILE A 29 18.90 -40.47 -15.20
CA ILE A 29 18.18 -41.43 -16.08
C ILE A 29 17.11 -42.21 -15.28
N ALA A 30 16.37 -41.51 -14.42
CA ALA A 30 15.11 -42.01 -13.85
C ALA A 30 13.96 -41.08 -14.24
N LYS A 31 13.91 -40.70 -15.52
CA LYS A 31 12.76 -40.03 -16.13
C LYS A 31 11.75 -41.10 -16.55
N VAL A 32 10.82 -41.37 -15.65
CA VAL A 32 9.47 -41.95 -15.88
C VAL A 32 9.46 -43.41 -16.36
N ALA A 33 8.88 -44.29 -15.53
CA ALA A 33 8.50 -45.65 -15.89
C ALA A 33 7.82 -45.68 -17.27
N LYS A 34 8.29 -46.53 -18.20
CA LYS A 34 7.69 -46.60 -19.53
C LYS A 34 6.41 -47.43 -19.57
N GLN A 35 6.14 -48.24 -18.54
CA GLN A 35 4.86 -48.90 -18.23
C GLN A 35 5.04 -49.88 -17.06
N THR A 36 3.95 -50.21 -16.36
CA THR A 36 3.88 -51.39 -15.48
C THR A 36 3.18 -52.52 -16.23
N LEU A 37 3.93 -53.53 -16.60
CA LEU A 37 3.43 -54.76 -17.22
C LEU A 37 2.86 -55.69 -16.16
N LYS A 38 1.99 -56.63 -16.56
CA LYS A 38 1.41 -57.61 -15.66
C LYS A 38 1.15 -58.95 -16.35
N GLY A 39 1.27 -60.04 -15.61
CA GLY A 39 1.07 -61.38 -16.13
C GLY A 39 1.12 -62.45 -15.03
N LYS A 40 0.95 -63.72 -15.41
CA LYS A 40 1.00 -64.85 -14.48
C LYS A 40 2.40 -65.48 -14.50
N GLY A 41 3.08 -65.48 -13.35
CA GLY A 41 4.45 -65.96 -13.19
C GLY A 41 5.50 -64.89 -13.45
N ALA A 42 6.76 -65.21 -13.15
CA ALA A 42 7.91 -64.32 -13.33
C ALA A 42 8.05 -63.84 -14.80
N PRO A 43 8.46 -62.59 -15.04
CA PRO A 43 8.55 -62.05 -16.39
C PRO A 43 9.65 -62.73 -17.20
N ALA A 44 9.37 -62.99 -18.48
CA ALA A 44 10.39 -63.49 -19.40
C ALA A 44 11.54 -62.47 -19.58
N PRO A 45 12.81 -62.91 -19.74
CA PRO A 45 13.96 -62.01 -19.84
C PRO A 45 13.87 -60.97 -20.96
N ASP A 46 13.16 -61.29 -22.04
CA ASP A 46 12.92 -60.45 -23.22
C ASP A 46 11.70 -59.52 -23.08
N LEU A 47 10.81 -59.77 -22.13
CA LEU A 47 9.61 -58.97 -21.88
C LEU A 47 9.95 -57.59 -21.30
N GLY A 48 9.45 -56.51 -21.89
CA GLY A 48 9.63 -55.13 -21.40
C GLY A 48 10.98 -54.49 -21.74
N LYS A 49 11.06 -53.16 -21.59
CA LYS A 49 12.24 -52.33 -21.87
C LYS A 49 12.94 -51.93 -20.57
N VAL A 50 14.21 -51.52 -20.66
CA VAL A 50 14.95 -50.97 -19.52
C VAL A 50 14.17 -49.80 -18.91
N GLY A 51 13.89 -49.86 -17.61
CA GLY A 51 13.05 -48.91 -16.87
C GLY A 51 11.60 -49.35 -16.64
N ASP A 52 11.14 -50.46 -17.24
CA ASP A 52 9.79 -51.00 -16.99
C ASP A 52 9.71 -51.72 -15.63
N PHE A 53 8.50 -51.78 -15.07
CA PHE A 53 8.15 -52.64 -13.93
C PHE A 53 7.22 -53.76 -14.39
N TYR A 54 7.23 -54.90 -13.71
CA TYR A 54 6.35 -56.03 -13.98
C TYR A 54 5.74 -56.57 -12.68
N LEU A 55 4.42 -56.72 -12.63
CA LEU A 55 3.68 -57.31 -11.52
C LEU A 55 3.25 -58.74 -11.88
N ASP A 56 3.72 -59.72 -11.11
CA ASP A 56 3.23 -61.09 -11.18
C ASP A 56 1.89 -61.19 -10.42
N GLU A 57 0.81 -61.38 -11.16
CA GLU A 57 -0.56 -61.46 -10.63
C GLU A 57 -0.82 -62.78 -9.86
N THR A 58 0.08 -63.77 -9.93
CA THR A 58 -0.03 -65.02 -9.15
C THR A 58 0.64 -64.92 -7.78
N THR A 59 1.81 -64.30 -7.72
CA THR A 59 2.62 -64.23 -6.49
C THR A 59 2.55 -62.88 -5.79
N THR A 60 2.00 -61.85 -6.45
CA THR A 60 1.99 -60.43 -6.03
C THR A 60 3.39 -59.83 -5.89
N GLU A 61 4.35 -60.37 -6.63
CA GLU A 61 5.72 -59.89 -6.69
C GLU A 61 5.88 -58.80 -7.73
N LEU A 62 6.58 -57.71 -7.36
CA LEU A 62 6.94 -56.63 -8.26
C LEU A 62 8.41 -56.77 -8.67
N TYR A 63 8.64 -56.91 -9.97
CA TYR A 63 9.94 -56.96 -10.60
C TYR A 63 10.25 -55.59 -11.22
N GLY A 64 11.42 -55.03 -10.93
CA GLY A 64 11.92 -53.85 -11.64
C GLY A 64 12.56 -52.76 -10.77
N PRO A 65 13.05 -51.67 -11.40
CA PRO A 65 13.01 -51.45 -12.84
C PRO A 65 13.92 -52.41 -13.62
N LYS A 66 13.49 -52.87 -14.80
CA LYS A 66 14.32 -53.73 -15.67
C LYS A 66 15.62 -53.01 -16.03
N THR A 67 16.76 -53.65 -15.88
CA THR A 67 18.07 -53.10 -16.27
C THR A 67 18.56 -53.73 -17.57
N LYS A 68 19.73 -53.33 -18.08
CA LYS A 68 20.33 -53.95 -19.27
C LYS A 68 20.71 -55.42 -19.01
N GLU A 69 20.92 -55.78 -17.75
CA GLU A 69 21.25 -57.12 -17.27
C GLU A 69 20.00 -58.01 -17.09
N GLY A 70 18.79 -57.45 -17.22
CA GLY A 70 17.52 -58.17 -17.14
C GLY A 70 16.60 -57.72 -16.00
N TRP A 71 15.65 -58.58 -15.62
CA TRP A 71 14.77 -58.35 -14.48
C TRP A 71 15.51 -58.66 -13.18
N GLY A 72 15.53 -57.70 -12.26
CA GLY A 72 16.11 -57.87 -10.93
C GLY A 72 15.30 -58.83 -10.05
N LYS A 73 15.82 -59.12 -8.84
CA LYS A 73 15.10 -59.91 -7.85
C LYS A 73 13.77 -59.22 -7.48
N PRO A 74 12.65 -59.97 -7.43
CA PRO A 74 11.36 -59.38 -7.10
C PRO A 74 11.29 -58.88 -5.66
N ILE A 75 10.45 -57.88 -5.45
CA ILE A 75 10.00 -57.46 -4.14
C ILE A 75 8.57 -57.97 -3.96
N SER A 76 8.34 -58.76 -2.92
CA SER A 76 6.98 -59.19 -2.56
C SER A 76 6.19 -58.00 -2.03
N LEU A 77 5.00 -57.74 -2.59
CA LEU A 77 4.07 -56.72 -2.09
C LEU A 77 3.18 -57.24 -0.95
N LYS A 78 3.31 -58.50 -0.55
CA LYS A 78 2.68 -59.01 0.68
C LYS A 78 3.49 -58.52 1.88
N ALA A 79 2.87 -57.66 2.68
CA ALA A 79 3.47 -57.15 3.92
C ALA A 79 3.98 -58.29 4.81
N PHE A 80 5.18 -58.11 5.36
CA PHE A 80 5.77 -58.98 6.37
C PHE A 80 4.79 -59.16 7.54
N LYS A 81 4.33 -60.40 7.76
CA LYS A 81 3.77 -60.81 9.04
C LYS A 81 4.95 -61.25 9.90
N GLY A 82 5.37 -60.41 10.84
CA GLY A 82 6.34 -60.83 11.86
C GLY A 82 5.85 -62.08 12.59
N GLU A 83 6.78 -62.86 13.16
CA GLU A 83 6.40 -64.02 13.97
C GLU A 83 5.41 -63.61 15.06
N LYS A 84 4.35 -64.40 15.19
CA LYS A 84 3.27 -64.18 16.13
C LYS A 84 3.83 -64.41 17.54
N GLY A 85 3.93 -63.35 18.35
CA GLY A 85 4.10 -63.49 19.80
C GLY A 85 2.99 -64.39 20.37
N GLU A 86 3.25 -65.07 21.49
CA GLU A 86 2.29 -65.99 22.10
C GLU A 86 0.88 -65.38 22.13
N LYS A 87 -0.10 -66.18 21.71
CA LYS A 87 -1.51 -65.75 21.65
C LYS A 87 -1.94 -65.45 23.09
N GLY A 88 -2.00 -64.18 23.46
CA GLY A 88 -2.72 -63.75 24.66
C GLY A 88 -4.15 -64.30 24.62
N GLU A 89 -4.67 -64.67 25.80
CA GLU A 89 -6.05 -65.10 25.99
C GLU A 89 -7.02 -64.22 25.17
N PRO A 90 -7.96 -64.79 24.40
CA PRO A 90 -8.94 -63.99 23.68
C PRO A 90 -9.66 -63.04 24.65
N GLY A 91 -9.62 -61.73 24.38
CA GLY A 91 -10.50 -60.78 25.06
C GLY A 91 -11.96 -61.16 24.83
N LYS A 92 -12.78 -61.11 25.89
CA LYS A 92 -14.23 -61.32 25.79
C LYS A 92 -14.84 -60.35 24.77
N ASN A 93 -15.77 -60.83 23.94
CA ASN A 93 -16.72 -59.95 23.22
C ASN A 93 -17.43 -59.05 24.26
N GLY A 94 -17.59 -57.73 24.10
CA GLY A 94 -17.11 -56.80 23.09
C GLY A 94 -17.42 -55.38 23.57
N SER A 95 -16.46 -54.47 23.46
CA SER A 95 -16.68 -53.06 23.70
C SER A 95 -17.29 -52.40 22.45
N LYS A 96 -18.35 -51.64 22.64
CA LYS A 96 -19.00 -50.82 21.60
C LYS A 96 -18.72 -49.35 21.85
N ILE A 97 -18.81 -48.53 20.80
CA ILE A 97 -18.86 -47.07 20.93
C ILE A 97 -20.32 -46.65 20.81
N LEU A 98 -20.88 -46.14 21.90
CA LEU A 98 -22.22 -45.57 22.01
C LEU A 98 -22.16 -44.07 21.70
N THR A 99 -23.27 -43.46 21.29
CA THR A 99 -23.37 -42.03 21.00
C THR A 99 -24.64 -41.43 21.60
N GLY A 100 -24.58 -40.20 22.11
CA GLY A 100 -25.75 -39.47 22.63
C GLY A 100 -25.39 -38.06 23.09
N GLU A 101 -26.36 -37.27 23.52
CA GLU A 101 -26.12 -35.88 23.95
C GLU A 101 -25.83 -35.79 25.47
N GLY A 102 -24.74 -35.12 25.84
CA GLY A 102 -24.35 -34.90 27.23
C GLY A 102 -23.53 -36.03 27.87
N ILE A 103 -23.31 -35.93 29.18
CA ILE A 103 -22.56 -36.94 29.96
C ILE A 103 -23.36 -38.24 29.99
N PRO A 104 -22.78 -39.41 29.66
CA PRO A 104 -23.50 -40.67 29.68
C PRO A 104 -23.96 -41.02 31.10
N SER A 105 -25.19 -41.52 31.20
CA SER A 105 -25.73 -42.03 32.47
C SER A 105 -25.07 -43.34 32.89
N ASP A 106 -24.96 -43.59 34.19
CA ASP A 106 -24.28 -44.77 34.75
C ASP A 106 -24.96 -46.12 34.40
N ASP A 107 -26.23 -46.10 34.01
CA ASP A 107 -26.99 -47.26 33.53
C ASP A 107 -26.79 -47.55 32.03
N LEU A 108 -26.19 -46.64 31.26
CA LEU A 108 -25.99 -46.80 29.82
C LEU A 108 -24.72 -47.61 29.52
N GLY A 109 -24.81 -48.68 28.72
CA GLY A 109 -23.67 -49.48 28.23
C GLY A 109 -23.07 -50.47 29.25
N ASP A 110 -22.24 -51.38 28.75
CA ASP A 110 -21.58 -52.44 29.53
C ASP A 110 -20.14 -52.07 29.91
N GLU A 111 -19.56 -52.74 30.92
CA GLU A 111 -18.13 -52.58 31.25
C GLU A 111 -17.26 -52.86 30.02
N GLY A 112 -16.38 -51.91 29.69
CA GLY A 112 -15.55 -51.94 28.49
C GLY A 112 -16.03 -51.02 27.37
N ASP A 113 -17.30 -50.59 27.37
CA ASP A 113 -17.84 -49.71 26.32
C ASP A 113 -17.24 -48.31 26.37
N TRP A 114 -17.31 -47.62 25.22
CA TRP A 114 -16.97 -46.22 25.05
C TRP A 114 -18.23 -45.43 24.69
N PHE A 115 -18.29 -44.14 25.05
CA PHE A 115 -19.41 -43.27 24.74
C PHE A 115 -18.91 -41.95 24.16
N LEU A 116 -19.42 -41.54 23.02
CA LEU A 116 -19.14 -40.25 22.38
C LEU A 116 -20.33 -39.30 22.56
N ASP A 117 -20.11 -38.22 23.31
CA ASP A 117 -21.07 -37.14 23.42
C ASP A 117 -21.16 -36.38 22.09
N THR A 118 -22.30 -36.44 21.41
CA THR A 118 -22.50 -35.82 20.10
C THR A 118 -22.61 -34.30 20.18
N THR A 119 -22.88 -33.74 21.34
CA THR A 119 -22.98 -32.28 21.57
C THR A 119 -21.60 -31.70 21.88
N THR A 120 -20.87 -32.26 22.85
CA THR A 120 -19.56 -31.73 23.25
C THR A 120 -18.37 -32.37 22.52
N LYS A 121 -18.61 -33.43 21.75
CA LYS A 121 -17.60 -34.28 21.07
C LYS A 121 -16.62 -34.96 22.03
N LYS A 122 -16.93 -35.01 23.33
CA LYS A 122 -16.11 -35.67 24.35
C LYS A 122 -16.31 -37.18 24.37
N LEU A 123 -15.21 -37.91 24.53
CA LEU A 123 -15.22 -39.35 24.60
C LEU A 123 -15.09 -39.82 26.06
N TYR A 124 -15.99 -40.70 26.50
CA TYR A 124 -16.02 -41.28 27.84
C TYR A 124 -15.70 -42.77 27.73
N GLY A 125 -14.80 -43.28 28.57
CA GLY A 125 -14.53 -44.71 28.66
C GLY A 125 -13.06 -45.15 28.75
N PRO A 126 -12.80 -46.47 28.73
CA PRO A 126 -13.83 -47.52 28.75
C PRO A 126 -14.61 -47.51 30.08
N LYS A 127 -15.91 -47.83 30.05
CA LYS A 127 -16.76 -47.94 31.25
C LYS A 127 -16.20 -49.01 32.18
N THR A 128 -16.18 -48.75 33.48
CA THR A 128 -15.72 -49.72 34.49
C THR A 128 -16.85 -50.06 35.45
N SER A 129 -16.65 -51.03 36.34
CA SER A 129 -17.57 -51.32 37.45
C SER A 129 -17.89 -50.11 38.35
N LYS A 130 -17.10 -49.04 38.25
CA LYS A 130 -17.30 -47.75 38.95
C LYS A 130 -18.03 -46.70 38.10
N GLY A 131 -18.51 -47.04 36.90
CA GLY A 131 -19.22 -46.14 35.98
C GLY A 131 -18.34 -45.58 34.85
N TRP A 132 -18.89 -44.58 34.16
CA TRP A 132 -18.21 -43.83 33.10
C TRP A 132 -17.26 -42.82 33.74
N GLY A 133 -15.97 -43.13 33.76
CA GLY A 133 -14.95 -42.20 34.29
C GLY A 133 -14.97 -40.83 33.59
N ASN A 134 -14.13 -39.91 34.07
CA ASN A 134 -14.05 -38.55 33.51
C ASN A 134 -13.83 -38.54 31.98
N ALA A 135 -14.38 -37.51 31.32
CA ALA A 135 -14.22 -37.27 29.89
C ALA A 135 -12.73 -37.32 29.47
N LYS A 136 -12.44 -38.10 28.44
CA LYS A 136 -11.11 -38.25 27.84
C LYS A 136 -11.05 -37.49 26.52
N GLY A 137 -10.64 -36.23 26.60
CA GLY A 137 -10.49 -35.35 25.45
C GLY A 137 -11.79 -35.10 24.70
N SER A 138 -11.78 -34.13 23.79
CA SER A 138 -12.82 -33.98 22.79
C SER A 138 -12.25 -34.26 21.41
N LEU A 139 -13.01 -34.90 20.53
CA LEU A 139 -12.68 -35.02 19.10
C LEU A 139 -12.60 -33.63 18.42
N SER A 140 -13.03 -32.56 19.10
CA SER A 140 -12.81 -31.17 18.70
C SER A 140 -11.83 -30.39 19.59
N GLU A 141 -11.41 -30.91 20.75
CA GLU A 141 -10.39 -30.26 21.60
C GLU A 141 -9.02 -30.85 21.28
N THR A 142 -8.26 -30.12 20.48
CA THR A 142 -6.82 -30.29 20.34
C THR A 142 -6.13 -29.85 21.63
N THR A 143 -6.18 -30.66 22.68
CA THR A 143 -5.28 -30.51 23.84
C THR A 143 -3.98 -31.26 23.57
N ASN A 144 -3.22 -30.78 22.58
CA ASN A 144 -1.80 -31.06 22.48
C ASN A 144 -1.04 -29.75 22.57
N ASN A 145 -0.47 -29.51 23.74
CA ASN A 145 0.62 -28.56 23.94
C ASN A 145 1.86 -29.08 23.18
N ASN A 146 1.92 -28.86 21.87
CA ASN A 146 3.13 -28.73 21.03
C ASN A 146 2.72 -28.65 19.54
N THR A 147 3.11 -27.55 18.88
CA THR A 147 3.15 -27.30 17.42
C THR A 147 1.84 -27.52 16.64
N SER A 148 1.22 -26.40 16.25
CA SER A 148 0.51 -26.20 14.97
C SER A 148 0.01 -27.46 14.24
N ASN A 149 -1.28 -27.77 14.38
CA ASN A 149 -2.02 -28.74 13.55
C ASN A 149 -2.17 -28.20 12.11
N ILE A 150 -1.06 -27.95 11.42
CA ILE A 150 -1.02 -27.53 10.03
C ILE A 150 -0.97 -28.81 9.19
N SER A 151 -2.08 -29.11 8.51
CA SER A 151 -2.17 -30.22 7.58
C SER A 151 -1.51 -29.86 6.24
N PRO A 152 -0.82 -30.79 5.56
CA PRO A 152 -0.35 -30.58 4.19
C PRO A 152 -1.47 -30.25 3.19
N TYR A 153 -2.73 -30.50 3.54
CA TYR A 153 -3.91 -30.14 2.73
C TYR A 153 -4.42 -28.72 3.00
N ASP A 154 -3.94 -28.05 4.05
CA ASP A 154 -4.37 -26.69 4.40
C ASP A 154 -3.76 -25.64 3.45
N TYR A 155 -2.74 -25.99 2.66
CA TYR A 155 -2.02 -25.02 1.83
C TYR A 155 -1.45 -25.60 0.53
N GLN A 156 -1.09 -24.71 -0.38
CA GLN A 156 -0.37 -25.00 -1.61
C GLN A 156 0.98 -24.28 -1.62
N LEU A 157 2.05 -25.02 -1.92
CA LEU A 157 3.38 -24.46 -2.19
C LEU A 157 3.75 -24.58 -3.66
N SER A 158 4.53 -23.61 -4.14
CA SER A 158 5.32 -23.71 -5.37
C SER A 158 6.78 -23.40 -5.03
N GLY A 159 7.57 -24.44 -4.78
CA GLY A 159 8.92 -24.29 -4.23
C GLY A 159 8.86 -23.69 -2.82
N ARG A 160 9.49 -22.53 -2.60
CA ARG A 160 9.49 -21.80 -1.32
C ARG A 160 8.42 -20.69 -1.23
N LYS A 161 7.45 -20.67 -2.15
CA LYS A 161 6.34 -19.72 -2.15
C LYS A 161 5.08 -20.39 -1.60
N LEU A 162 4.48 -19.78 -0.57
CA LEU A 162 3.12 -20.11 -0.15
C LEU A 162 2.15 -19.50 -1.14
N VAL A 163 1.54 -20.32 -1.98
CA VAL A 163 0.64 -19.88 -3.06
C VAL A 163 -0.75 -19.60 -2.52
N LYS A 164 -1.28 -20.51 -1.70
CA LYS A 164 -2.63 -20.41 -1.16
C LYS A 164 -2.75 -21.14 0.17
N TRP A 165 -3.56 -20.61 1.06
CA TRP A 165 -4.09 -21.29 2.23
C TRP A 165 -5.55 -21.67 1.95
N PHE A 166 -5.93 -22.93 2.07
CA PHE A 166 -7.27 -23.42 1.77
C PHE A 166 -8.18 -23.48 3.00
N ASN A 167 -7.61 -23.69 4.19
CA ASN A 167 -8.39 -23.84 5.42
C ASN A 167 -8.77 -22.47 6.00
N LYS A 168 -9.96 -21.98 5.64
CA LYS A 168 -10.48 -20.68 6.08
C LYS A 168 -10.81 -20.61 7.57
N GLU A 169 -11.00 -21.75 8.22
CA GLU A 169 -11.27 -21.85 9.67
C GLU A 169 -10.02 -21.75 10.53
N THR A 170 -8.83 -21.77 9.91
CA THR A 170 -7.58 -21.62 10.66
C THR A 170 -7.52 -20.25 11.34
N THR A 171 -7.43 -20.26 12.66
CA THR A 171 -7.34 -19.05 13.48
C THR A 171 -5.90 -18.66 13.82
N HIS A 172 -4.99 -19.63 13.91
CA HIS A 172 -3.59 -19.40 14.21
C HIS A 172 -2.68 -20.26 13.33
N ILE A 173 -1.58 -19.68 12.84
CA ILE A 173 -0.56 -20.37 12.06
C ILE A 173 0.81 -20.04 12.63
N ASP A 174 1.55 -21.05 13.08
CA ASP A 174 2.97 -20.93 13.38
C ASP A 174 3.78 -21.49 12.19
N MET A 175 4.16 -20.62 11.25
CA MET A 175 5.03 -21.01 10.14
C MET A 175 6.49 -21.13 10.57
N LYS A 176 6.86 -20.51 11.69
CA LYS A 176 8.25 -20.42 12.14
C LYS A 176 8.74 -21.75 12.70
N SER A 177 7.90 -22.43 13.48
CA SER A 177 8.21 -23.75 14.05
C SER A 177 7.92 -24.90 13.08
N ASP A 178 7.11 -24.68 12.04
CA ASP A 178 6.75 -25.73 11.09
C ASP A 178 7.95 -26.17 10.20
N PRO A 179 8.26 -27.48 10.08
CA PRO A 179 9.43 -27.98 9.34
C PRO A 179 9.45 -27.66 7.83
N ILE A 180 8.28 -27.36 7.24
CA ILE A 180 8.11 -27.07 5.81
C ILE A 180 7.94 -25.57 5.62
N LEU A 181 7.01 -24.94 6.33
CA LEU A 181 6.67 -23.53 6.19
C LEU A 181 7.77 -22.59 6.72
N SER A 182 8.64 -23.06 7.63
CA SER A 182 9.83 -22.29 8.08
C SER A 182 10.83 -21.99 6.95
N LYS A 183 10.72 -22.71 5.83
CA LYS A 183 11.53 -22.54 4.62
C LYS A 183 10.88 -21.62 3.58
N VAL A 184 9.66 -21.15 3.82
CA VAL A 184 8.95 -20.23 2.93
C VAL A 184 9.67 -18.89 2.89
N THR A 185 9.90 -18.39 1.68
CA THR A 185 10.54 -17.09 1.42
C THR A 185 9.57 -16.08 0.82
N ILE A 186 8.39 -16.51 0.36
CA ILE A 186 7.37 -15.64 -0.25
C ILE A 186 5.98 -16.05 0.23
N ILE A 187 5.21 -15.10 0.78
CA ILE A 187 3.75 -15.24 0.88
C ILE A 187 3.16 -14.69 -0.42
N GLY A 188 2.47 -15.54 -1.16
CA GLY A 188 1.96 -15.23 -2.49
C GLY A 188 0.75 -14.31 -2.49
N LYS A 189 0.49 -13.75 -3.67
CA LYS A 189 -0.69 -12.92 -3.94
C LYS A 189 -1.95 -13.65 -3.47
N GLU A 190 -2.75 -12.97 -2.64
CA GLU A 190 -4.02 -13.50 -2.11
C GLU A 190 -3.90 -14.86 -1.39
N ALA A 191 -2.74 -15.16 -0.79
CA ALA A 191 -2.51 -16.44 -0.12
C ALA A 191 -3.53 -16.71 1.00
N PHE A 192 -3.91 -15.68 1.75
CA PHE A 192 -4.92 -15.70 2.81
C PHE A 192 -6.10 -14.76 2.50
N ALA A 193 -6.47 -14.64 1.22
CA ALA A 193 -7.61 -13.85 0.77
C ALA A 193 -8.49 -14.67 -0.17
N THR A 194 -9.77 -14.32 -0.32
CA THR A 194 -10.66 -14.98 -1.28
C THR A 194 -10.50 -14.40 -2.68
N ASP A 195 -10.80 -15.20 -3.71
CA ASP A 195 -10.64 -14.81 -5.12
C ASP A 195 -11.71 -13.80 -5.58
N GLN A 196 -12.63 -13.40 -4.69
CA GLN A 196 -13.74 -12.49 -5.00
C GLN A 196 -13.56 -11.15 -4.29
N TRP A 197 -12.95 -10.19 -4.99
CA TRP A 197 -12.71 -8.81 -4.52
C TRP A 197 -13.95 -8.13 -3.91
N ASN A 198 -15.16 -8.47 -4.37
CA ASN A 198 -16.41 -7.81 -4.00
C ASN A 198 -17.22 -8.53 -2.89
N GLN A 199 -16.76 -9.68 -2.38
CA GLN A 199 -17.42 -10.34 -1.25
C GLN A 199 -16.64 -10.06 0.04
N ILE A 200 -17.09 -9.06 0.80
CA ILE A 200 -16.63 -8.77 2.17
C ILE A 200 -17.00 -9.93 3.15
N ASN A 201 -17.81 -10.91 2.71
CA ASN A 201 -18.55 -11.80 3.57
C ASN A 201 -17.97 -13.22 3.75
N ASP A 202 -16.73 -13.47 3.32
CA ASP A 202 -16.09 -14.79 3.56
C ASP A 202 -14.63 -14.62 4.05
N PRO A 203 -14.42 -14.00 5.23
CA PRO A 203 -13.09 -13.70 5.75
C PRO A 203 -12.40 -14.97 6.25
N TYR A 204 -11.11 -15.11 5.97
CA TYR A 204 -10.28 -16.07 6.68
C TYR A 204 -10.38 -15.75 8.18
N ASN A 205 -10.68 -16.75 9.00
CA ASN A 205 -10.77 -16.61 10.46
C ASN A 205 -9.40 -16.46 11.13
N LEU A 206 -8.34 -16.26 10.34
CA LEU A 206 -6.97 -16.10 10.79
C LEU A 206 -6.82 -14.84 11.65
N THR A 207 -6.59 -15.03 12.95
CA THR A 207 -6.40 -13.96 13.93
C THR A 207 -4.95 -13.72 14.29
N SER A 208 -4.07 -14.69 14.04
CA SER A 208 -2.64 -14.58 14.34
C SER A 208 -1.78 -15.47 13.45
N ILE A 209 -0.57 -15.01 13.15
CA ILE A 209 0.40 -15.76 12.36
C ILE A 209 1.83 -15.44 12.81
N GLU A 210 2.63 -16.48 13.00
CA GLU A 210 4.08 -16.35 13.15
C GLU A 210 4.76 -16.57 11.80
N LEU A 211 5.34 -15.50 11.24
CA LEU A 211 6.02 -15.54 9.95
C LEU A 211 7.41 -16.21 10.07
N PRO A 212 7.87 -16.91 9.01
CA PRO A 212 9.15 -17.60 9.06
C PRO A 212 10.33 -16.62 8.95
N ASP A 213 11.44 -16.89 9.65
CA ASP A 213 12.62 -16.01 9.68
C ASP A 213 13.30 -15.82 8.30
N ASN A 214 13.01 -16.72 7.35
CA ASN A 214 13.50 -16.66 5.97
C ASN A 214 12.61 -15.89 5.00
N LEU A 215 11.50 -15.32 5.47
CA LEU A 215 10.57 -14.59 4.61
C LEU A 215 11.24 -13.36 3.98
N GLU A 216 11.18 -13.25 2.66
CA GLU A 216 11.77 -12.16 1.89
C GLU A 216 10.71 -11.25 1.25
N LYS A 217 9.49 -11.75 1.03
CA LYS A 217 8.45 -11.02 0.30
C LYS A 217 7.04 -11.39 0.76
N ILE A 218 6.18 -10.37 0.89
CA ILE A 218 4.72 -10.51 1.03
C ILE A 218 4.10 -9.85 -0.20
N GLU A 219 3.41 -10.64 -1.02
CA GLU A 219 2.84 -10.17 -2.28
C GLU A 219 1.46 -9.50 -2.11
N GLU A 220 0.99 -8.91 -3.22
CA GLU A 220 -0.24 -8.13 -3.30
C GLU A 220 -1.44 -8.84 -2.65
N ASN A 221 -2.19 -8.14 -1.80
CA ASN A 221 -3.40 -8.65 -1.12
C ASN A 221 -3.21 -9.95 -0.31
N ALA A 222 -1.99 -10.36 0.04
CA ALA A 222 -1.71 -11.65 0.69
C ALA A 222 -2.57 -11.92 1.94
N PHE A 223 -2.84 -10.91 2.76
CA PHE A 223 -3.63 -10.97 4.00
C PHE A 223 -4.87 -10.08 3.95
N ARG A 224 -5.39 -9.78 2.76
CA ARG A 224 -6.59 -8.95 2.58
C ARG A 224 -7.77 -9.52 3.36
N GLY A 225 -8.43 -8.69 4.16
CA GLY A 225 -9.66 -9.07 4.87
C GLY A 225 -9.47 -10.10 6.00
N THR A 226 -8.23 -10.35 6.43
CA THR A 226 -7.95 -11.25 7.55
C THR A 226 -8.28 -10.61 8.89
N LYS A 227 -8.57 -11.43 9.91
CA LYS A 227 -8.82 -10.98 11.29
C LYS A 227 -7.54 -10.82 12.11
N ILE A 228 -6.38 -10.74 11.46
CA ILE A 228 -5.09 -10.60 12.13
C ILE A 228 -5.06 -9.24 12.83
N THR A 229 -4.91 -9.24 14.15
CA THR A 229 -4.88 -7.99 14.95
C THR A 229 -3.46 -7.48 15.19
N SER A 230 -2.47 -8.36 15.13
CA SER A 230 -1.06 -7.99 15.23
C SER A 230 -0.17 -8.88 14.38
N ILE A 231 0.92 -8.30 13.86
CA ILE A 231 1.90 -9.05 13.07
C ILE A 231 3.31 -8.57 13.33
N LYS A 232 4.25 -9.53 13.32
CA LYS A 232 5.68 -9.26 13.36
C LYS A 232 6.32 -9.57 12.01
N ILE A 233 6.84 -8.54 11.34
CA ILE A 233 7.51 -8.66 10.05
C ILE A 233 9.00 -8.99 10.28
N PRO A 234 9.50 -10.15 9.80
CA PRO A 234 10.87 -10.57 10.05
C PRO A 234 11.88 -9.79 9.21
N LYS A 235 13.12 -9.66 9.72
CA LYS A 235 14.15 -8.76 9.18
C LYS A 235 14.59 -9.00 7.74
N LYS A 236 14.32 -10.17 7.17
CA LYS A 236 14.67 -10.52 5.79
C LYS A 236 13.64 -10.05 4.76
N VAL A 237 12.47 -9.57 5.20
CA VAL A 237 11.45 -9.04 4.30
C VAL A 237 11.99 -7.80 3.60
N LYS A 238 12.04 -7.85 2.28
CA LYS A 238 12.50 -6.78 1.40
C LYS A 238 11.34 -5.98 0.83
N TYR A 239 10.20 -6.65 0.60
CA TYR A 239 9.04 -6.09 -0.06
C TYR A 239 7.75 -6.56 0.61
N ILE A 240 6.88 -5.59 0.91
CA ILE A 240 5.47 -5.79 1.18
C ILE A 240 4.76 -5.08 0.03
N GLU A 241 4.11 -5.84 -0.84
CA GLU A 241 3.45 -5.28 -2.02
C GLU A 241 2.12 -4.62 -1.68
N TYR A 242 1.58 -3.89 -2.66
CA TYR A 242 0.36 -3.11 -2.55
C TYR A 242 -0.80 -3.91 -1.92
N ASN A 243 -1.53 -3.28 -1.01
CA ASN A 243 -2.71 -3.84 -0.36
C ASN A 243 -2.51 -5.18 0.37
N ALA A 244 -1.27 -5.59 0.68
CA ALA A 244 -1.01 -6.86 1.37
C ALA A 244 -1.88 -7.07 2.62
N PHE A 245 -2.26 -6.01 3.32
CA PHE A 245 -3.07 -6.04 4.55
C PHE A 245 -4.36 -5.19 4.44
N ILE A 246 -4.82 -4.85 3.23
CA ILE A 246 -6.03 -4.03 3.05
C ILE A 246 -7.24 -4.69 3.73
N ASN A 247 -8.09 -3.88 4.38
CA ASN A 247 -9.29 -4.34 5.09
C ASN A 247 -9.05 -5.41 6.16
N SER A 248 -7.82 -5.58 6.65
CA SER A 248 -7.55 -6.46 7.80
C SER A 248 -7.93 -5.79 9.12
N GLU A 249 -8.09 -6.59 10.18
CA GLU A 249 -8.32 -6.10 11.54
C GLU A 249 -7.04 -5.64 12.26
N LEU A 250 -5.97 -5.37 11.49
CA LEU A 250 -4.64 -5.14 12.03
C LEU A 250 -4.57 -3.84 12.83
N GLU A 251 -4.23 -3.97 14.11
CA GLU A 251 -4.09 -2.84 15.04
C GLU A 251 -2.63 -2.49 15.32
N ASN A 252 -1.74 -3.49 15.32
CA ASN A 252 -0.36 -3.33 15.75
C ASN A 252 0.62 -4.05 14.82
N ILE A 253 1.62 -3.33 14.30
CA ILE A 253 2.69 -3.90 13.47
C ILE A 253 4.03 -3.74 14.19
N THR A 254 4.83 -4.81 14.23
CA THR A 254 6.24 -4.73 14.61
C THR A 254 7.12 -5.17 13.46
N ILE A 255 8.11 -4.36 13.07
CA ILE A 255 9.04 -4.69 11.99
C ILE A 255 10.44 -4.84 12.57
N GLU A 256 11.09 -5.97 12.30
CA GLU A 256 12.45 -6.19 12.78
C GLU A 256 13.49 -5.33 12.05
N ASN A 257 14.54 -4.94 12.77
CA ASN A 257 15.69 -4.24 12.19
C ASN A 257 16.34 -5.06 11.07
N GLY A 258 16.52 -4.46 9.90
CA GLY A 258 16.99 -5.07 8.66
C GLY A 258 16.12 -4.70 7.47
N VAL A 259 14.82 -4.48 7.69
CA VAL A 259 13.89 -4.01 6.67
C VAL A 259 14.19 -2.54 6.33
N LYS A 260 14.33 -2.25 5.03
CA LYS A 260 14.69 -0.93 4.51
C LYS A 260 13.50 -0.13 3.97
N TYR A 261 12.51 -0.84 3.43
CA TYR A 261 11.35 -0.27 2.74
C TYR A 261 10.09 -0.76 3.46
N VAL A 262 9.26 0.17 3.91
CA VAL A 262 8.04 -0.13 4.68
C VAL A 262 6.86 0.46 3.94
N TYR A 263 5.93 -0.40 3.52
CA TYR A 263 4.73 -0.01 2.78
C TYR A 263 3.49 -0.62 3.44
N PHE A 264 2.59 0.24 3.92
CA PHE A 264 1.28 -0.17 4.40
C PHE A 264 0.24 0.86 3.95
N ASP A 265 -0.76 0.38 3.22
CA ASP A 265 -1.85 1.21 2.70
C ASP A 265 -3.20 0.71 3.23
N ASN A 266 -4.08 1.65 3.50
CA ASN A 266 -5.50 1.42 3.76
C ASN A 266 -5.79 0.42 4.91
N ILE A 267 -5.03 0.53 6.01
CA ILE A 267 -5.26 -0.27 7.23
C ILE A 267 -6.09 0.56 8.22
N GLN A 268 -7.40 0.40 8.14
CA GLN A 268 -8.36 1.23 8.87
C GLN A 268 -8.21 1.13 10.39
N ASN A 269 -7.81 -0.01 10.93
CA ASN A 269 -7.69 -0.26 12.37
C ASN A 269 -6.28 -0.03 12.93
N LEU A 270 -5.29 0.35 12.11
CA LEU A 270 -3.90 0.47 12.55
C LEU A 270 -3.77 1.56 13.63
N LYS A 271 -3.42 1.17 14.85
CA LYS A 271 -3.22 2.07 16.00
C LYS A 271 -1.73 2.34 16.24
N SER A 272 -0.88 1.34 16.05
CA SER A 272 0.56 1.46 16.30
C SER A 272 1.41 0.68 15.31
N ILE A 273 2.60 1.21 15.03
CA ILE A 273 3.62 0.56 14.21
C ILE A 273 5.00 0.83 14.81
N THR A 274 5.77 -0.23 15.03
CA THR A 274 7.19 -0.14 15.40
C THR A 274 8.02 -0.26 14.13
N LEU A 275 8.55 0.87 13.68
CA LEU A 275 9.42 0.96 12.50
C LEU A 275 10.84 0.47 12.80
N PRO A 276 11.53 -0.13 11.82
CA PRO A 276 12.92 -0.55 11.99
C PRO A 276 13.86 0.64 11.84
N GLN A 277 14.93 0.70 12.64
CA GLN A 277 15.93 1.78 12.56
C GLN A 277 16.69 1.81 11.23
N SER A 278 16.65 0.70 10.48
CA SER A 278 17.21 0.56 9.14
C SER A 278 16.31 1.12 8.02
N ALA A 279 15.09 1.56 8.31
CA ALA A 279 14.19 2.05 7.27
C ALA A 279 14.77 3.32 6.64
N ILE A 280 14.84 3.33 5.31
CA ILE A 280 15.18 4.51 4.50
C ILE A 280 13.93 5.12 3.88
N GLU A 281 12.85 4.35 3.78
CA GLU A 281 11.60 4.73 3.18
C GLU A 281 10.41 4.11 3.91
N VAL A 282 9.42 4.96 4.20
CA VAL A 282 8.22 4.60 4.94
C VAL A 282 7.03 5.26 4.24
N GLU A 283 6.12 4.44 3.74
CA GLU A 283 4.82 4.87 3.23
C GLU A 283 3.73 4.20 4.07
N LEU A 284 3.03 5.00 4.85
CA LEU A 284 1.90 4.61 5.69
C LEU A 284 0.70 5.44 5.25
N THR A 285 -0.02 4.96 4.24
CA THR A 285 -1.07 5.73 3.58
C THR A 285 -2.46 5.24 3.99
N SER A 286 -3.42 6.16 4.04
CA SER A 286 -4.84 5.87 4.33
C SER A 286 -5.06 5.01 5.59
N CYS A 287 -4.26 5.22 6.64
CA CYS A 287 -4.37 4.56 7.94
C CYS A 287 -4.93 5.56 8.99
N PRO A 288 -6.25 5.89 8.99
CA PRO A 288 -6.80 7.03 9.72
C PRO A 288 -6.74 6.91 11.25
N ASN A 289 -6.57 5.71 11.79
CA ASN A 289 -6.45 5.45 13.23
C ASN A 289 -5.00 5.53 13.75
N LEU A 290 -4.01 5.65 12.87
CA LEU A 290 -2.61 5.80 13.26
C LEU A 290 -2.37 7.26 13.65
N THR A 291 -2.27 7.52 14.95
CA THR A 291 -2.22 8.90 15.50
C THR A 291 -0.82 9.37 15.90
N SER A 292 0.14 8.44 16.03
CA SER A 292 1.55 8.75 16.27
C SER A 292 2.46 7.70 15.64
N VAL A 293 3.68 8.11 15.28
CA VAL A 293 4.73 7.21 14.80
C VAL A 293 6.10 7.77 15.17
N VAL A 294 7.02 6.91 15.59
CA VAL A 294 8.42 7.27 15.84
C VAL A 294 9.22 6.97 14.58
N LEU A 295 9.81 8.01 13.99
CA LEU A 295 10.55 7.89 12.74
C LEU A 295 12.03 7.54 12.96
N PRO A 296 12.62 6.67 12.10
CA PRO A 296 14.05 6.40 12.13
C PRO A 296 14.86 7.60 11.63
N GLN A 297 16.03 7.85 12.21
CA GLN A 297 16.83 9.05 11.91
C GLN A 297 17.45 9.04 10.50
N GLY A 298 17.68 7.85 9.93
CA GLY A 298 18.24 7.67 8.58
C GLY A 298 17.21 7.78 7.45
N LEU A 299 15.95 8.13 7.76
CA LEU A 299 14.86 8.15 6.80
C LEU A 299 15.07 9.22 5.72
N LYS A 300 14.82 8.85 4.47
CA LYS A 300 14.91 9.71 3.28
C LYS A 300 13.55 10.04 2.69
N TYR A 301 12.62 9.08 2.72
CA TYR A 301 11.30 9.21 2.12
C TYR A 301 10.22 8.90 3.15
N LEU A 302 9.25 9.80 3.28
CA LEU A 302 8.14 9.66 4.19
C LEU A 302 6.83 10.05 3.51
N ASP A 303 5.89 9.11 3.43
CA ASP A 303 4.48 9.37 3.10
C ASP A 303 3.62 8.92 4.29
N LEU A 304 2.91 9.85 4.92
CA LEU A 304 1.92 9.59 5.97
C LEU A 304 0.51 10.03 5.54
N SER A 305 0.25 10.11 4.24
CA SER A 305 -0.98 10.67 3.69
C SER A 305 -2.23 9.94 4.17
N GLY A 306 -3.28 10.67 4.52
CA GLY A 306 -4.54 10.11 5.01
C GLY A 306 -4.47 9.41 6.37
N THR A 307 -3.40 9.62 7.15
CA THR A 307 -3.29 9.07 8.51
C THR A 307 -3.90 9.98 9.58
N GLY A 308 -4.15 9.42 10.76
CA GLY A 308 -4.61 10.16 11.93
C GLY A 308 -3.53 10.98 12.65
N ILE A 309 -2.31 11.09 12.10
CA ILE A 309 -1.14 11.66 12.76
C ILE A 309 -1.42 13.11 13.18
N THR A 310 -1.21 13.43 14.46
CA THR A 310 -1.47 14.76 15.04
C THR A 310 -0.20 15.60 15.23
N SER A 311 0.95 14.94 15.35
CA SER A 311 2.29 15.53 15.42
C SER A 311 3.32 14.50 14.95
N VAL A 312 4.43 14.96 14.36
CA VAL A 312 5.54 14.09 13.95
C VAL A 312 6.85 14.87 14.01
N ASN A 313 7.91 14.22 14.52
CA ASN A 313 9.26 14.77 14.53
C ASN A 313 9.99 14.31 13.28
N LEU A 314 10.12 15.21 12.30
CA LEU A 314 10.74 14.90 11.01
C LEU A 314 12.28 14.83 11.13
N PRO A 315 12.93 13.73 10.72
CA PRO A 315 14.39 13.64 10.60
C PRO A 315 14.96 14.72 9.66
N GLU A 316 16.14 15.27 9.99
CA GLU A 316 16.80 16.31 9.18
C GLU A 316 17.24 15.82 7.79
N GLY A 317 17.39 14.49 7.63
CA GLY A 317 17.83 13.83 6.41
C GLY A 317 16.73 13.54 5.39
N ILE A 318 15.47 13.90 5.68
CA ILE A 318 14.33 13.71 4.77
C ILE A 318 14.54 14.49 3.47
N GLU A 319 14.30 13.81 2.36
CA GLU A 319 14.36 14.33 1.00
C GLU A 319 12.96 14.40 0.36
N TYR A 320 12.05 13.50 0.78
CA TYR A 320 10.64 13.48 0.37
C TYR A 320 9.69 13.42 1.57
N LEU A 321 8.65 14.25 1.50
CA LEU A 321 7.64 14.37 2.55
C LEU A 321 6.25 14.55 1.93
N ASP A 322 5.33 13.66 2.29
CA ASP A 322 3.90 13.81 2.09
C ASP A 322 3.16 13.62 3.43
N LEU A 323 2.46 14.66 3.85
CA LEU A 323 1.61 14.69 5.04
C LEU A 323 0.16 15.04 4.69
N SER A 324 -0.22 14.91 3.42
CA SER A 324 -1.57 15.26 2.94
C SER A 324 -2.65 14.53 3.73
N GLU A 325 -3.76 15.21 3.99
CA GLU A 325 -4.93 14.68 4.71
C GLU A 325 -4.64 14.16 6.12
N THR A 326 -3.47 14.46 6.70
CA THR A 326 -3.16 14.19 8.10
C THR A 326 -3.92 15.14 9.04
N LYS A 327 -3.99 14.77 10.33
CA LYS A 327 -4.54 15.60 11.41
C LYS A 327 -3.47 16.46 12.10
N ILE A 328 -2.33 16.69 11.44
CA ILE A 328 -1.21 17.37 12.06
C ILE A 328 -1.60 18.80 12.44
N THR A 329 -1.26 19.22 13.66
CA THR A 329 -1.60 20.57 14.16
C THR A 329 -0.45 21.54 13.96
N SER A 330 0.79 21.05 14.06
CA SER A 330 2.00 21.81 13.80
C SER A 330 3.13 20.96 13.27
N VAL A 331 4.03 21.58 12.50
CA VAL A 331 5.20 20.90 11.93
C VAL A 331 6.40 21.84 11.81
N ILE A 332 7.57 21.35 12.16
CA ILE A 332 8.85 22.01 11.87
C ILE A 332 9.38 21.37 10.60
N PHE A 333 9.42 22.13 9.51
CA PHE A 333 9.88 21.62 8.22
C PHE A 333 11.39 21.30 8.27
N PRO A 334 11.89 20.24 7.62
CA PRO A 334 13.31 19.89 7.71
C PRO A 334 14.22 21.00 7.15
N LYS A 335 15.26 21.37 7.91
CA LYS A 335 16.15 22.52 7.60
C LYS A 335 16.82 22.47 6.24
N ASN A 336 17.02 21.28 5.68
CA ASN A 336 17.74 21.08 4.42
C ASN A 336 16.82 20.97 3.20
N MET A 337 15.50 20.87 3.39
CA MET A 337 14.56 20.82 2.28
C MET A 337 14.44 22.20 1.62
N LYS A 338 14.59 22.22 0.30
CA LYS A 338 14.50 23.43 -0.53
C LYS A 338 13.11 23.68 -1.08
N VAL A 339 12.29 22.64 -1.14
CA VAL A 339 11.01 22.65 -1.83
C VAL A 339 9.96 22.09 -0.88
N VAL A 340 8.85 22.82 -0.73
CA VAL A 340 7.60 22.23 -0.26
C VAL A 340 6.93 21.67 -1.51
N TYR A 341 6.94 20.35 -1.65
CA TYR A 341 6.48 19.68 -2.87
C TYR A 341 4.97 19.79 -3.05
N ALA A 342 4.53 19.43 -4.25
CA ALA A 342 3.12 19.55 -4.61
C ALA A 342 2.27 18.70 -3.66
N GLY A 343 1.25 19.32 -3.08
CA GLY A 343 0.32 18.65 -2.17
C GLY A 343 0.89 18.17 -0.82
N THR A 344 2.14 18.49 -0.43
CA THR A 344 2.75 18.00 0.82
C THR A 344 1.85 18.16 2.07
N PHE A 345 1.06 19.24 2.16
CA PHE A 345 0.09 19.47 3.24
C PHE A 345 -1.36 19.61 2.73
N PHE A 346 -1.65 19.11 1.52
CA PHE A 346 -2.99 19.15 0.95
C PHE A 346 -4.01 18.58 1.94
N GLY A 347 -5.07 19.30 2.25
CA GLY A 347 -6.13 18.81 3.12
C GLY A 347 -5.74 18.61 4.59
N CYS A 348 -4.58 19.10 5.06
CA CYS A 348 -4.24 19.17 6.49
C CYS A 348 -5.13 20.18 7.23
N LYS A 349 -6.41 19.84 7.43
CA LYS A 349 -7.44 20.75 7.97
C LYS A 349 -7.16 21.24 9.39
N MET A 350 -6.31 20.55 10.14
CA MET A 350 -5.94 20.90 11.53
C MET A 350 -4.62 21.67 11.64
N LEU A 351 -3.84 21.78 10.56
CA LEU A 351 -2.54 22.45 10.57
C LEU A 351 -2.75 23.95 10.80
N ASN A 352 -2.32 24.44 11.95
CA ASN A 352 -2.43 25.86 12.33
C ASN A 352 -1.08 26.55 12.47
N ASN A 353 0.02 25.80 12.55
CA ASN A 353 1.36 26.34 12.69
C ASN A 353 2.39 25.55 11.87
N ILE A 354 3.19 26.23 11.06
CA ILE A 354 4.30 25.62 10.33
C ILE A 354 5.53 26.52 10.38
N THR A 355 6.69 25.91 10.67
CA THR A 355 7.99 26.59 10.60
C THR A 355 8.70 26.21 9.32
N LEU A 356 8.85 27.17 8.41
CA LEU A 356 9.71 27.05 7.22
C LEU A 356 11.07 27.71 7.48
N HIS A 357 12.12 27.20 6.82
CA HIS A 357 13.50 27.70 6.98
C HIS A 357 14.00 28.43 5.74
N ASN A 358 15.05 29.25 5.89
CA ASN A 358 15.64 30.09 4.83
C ASN A 358 16.28 29.33 3.65
N LYS A 359 16.24 27.98 3.64
CA LYS A 359 16.62 27.18 2.47
C LYS A 359 15.45 26.87 1.53
N VAL A 360 14.22 27.08 1.99
CA VAL A 360 13.02 26.86 1.17
C VAL A 360 12.95 27.95 0.09
N THR A 361 13.09 27.55 -1.17
CA THR A 361 13.06 28.44 -2.34
C THR A 361 11.75 28.37 -3.12
N SER A 362 11.00 27.28 -2.95
CA SER A 362 9.77 27.03 -3.74
C SER A 362 8.68 26.38 -2.89
N ILE A 363 7.46 26.88 -3.05
CA ILE A 363 6.22 26.25 -2.57
C ILE A 363 5.44 25.82 -3.79
N CYS A 364 5.26 24.52 -3.98
CA CYS A 364 4.68 23.98 -5.21
C CYS A 364 3.14 24.03 -5.21
N ASN A 365 2.58 23.55 -6.32
CA ASN A 365 1.14 23.51 -6.51
C ASN A 365 0.43 22.75 -5.37
N ASP A 366 -0.72 23.27 -4.93
CA ASP A 366 -1.57 22.64 -3.90
C ASP A 366 -0.92 22.39 -2.53
N ALA A 367 0.31 22.87 -2.28
CA ALA A 367 1.10 22.53 -1.09
C ALA A 367 0.36 22.71 0.24
N PHE A 368 -0.43 23.78 0.39
CA PHE A 368 -1.29 24.07 1.55
C PHE A 368 -2.77 24.23 1.17
N ASN A 369 -3.19 23.62 0.05
CA ASN A 369 -4.58 23.69 -0.38
C ASN A 369 -5.47 23.02 0.68
N SER A 370 -6.58 23.68 1.04
CA SER A 370 -7.56 23.21 2.01
C SER A 370 -7.02 23.03 3.45
N CYS A 371 -5.89 23.67 3.79
CA CYS A 371 -5.44 23.84 5.19
C CYS A 371 -6.30 24.90 5.91
N THR A 372 -7.54 24.54 6.28
CA THR A 372 -8.54 25.49 6.78
C THR A 372 -8.23 26.08 8.16
N ALA A 373 -7.38 25.44 8.96
CA ALA A 373 -6.89 25.97 10.25
C ALA A 373 -5.63 26.83 10.14
N LEU A 374 -4.96 26.86 8.97
CA LEU A 374 -3.74 27.64 8.77
C LEU A 374 -4.11 29.11 8.58
N THR A 375 -4.11 29.87 9.67
CA THR A 375 -4.55 31.28 9.67
C THR A 375 -3.45 32.26 9.31
N ASN A 376 -2.20 31.90 9.56
CA ASN A 376 -1.02 32.71 9.26
C ASN A 376 0.14 31.78 8.89
N ILE A 377 1.05 32.27 8.05
CA ILE A 377 2.30 31.59 7.72
C ILE A 377 3.39 32.64 7.49
N THR A 378 4.55 32.44 8.09
CA THR A 378 5.73 33.27 7.83
C THR A 378 6.53 32.65 6.69
N LEU A 379 6.55 33.34 5.54
CA LEU A 379 7.30 32.91 4.36
C LEU A 379 8.75 33.40 4.45
N PRO A 380 9.77 32.51 4.33
CA PRO A 380 11.17 32.94 4.33
C PRO A 380 11.52 33.78 3.09
N ASN A 381 12.44 34.73 3.25
CA ASN A 381 12.87 35.64 2.18
C ASN A 381 13.56 34.94 0.99
N SER A 382 13.92 33.66 1.14
CA SER A 382 14.50 32.81 0.10
C SER A 382 13.49 32.32 -0.95
N ILE A 383 12.18 32.44 -0.68
CA ILE A 383 11.15 31.99 -1.63
C ILE A 383 11.22 32.84 -2.91
N SER A 384 11.33 32.13 -4.02
CA SER A 384 11.38 32.65 -5.38
C SER A 384 10.18 32.22 -6.22
N GLU A 385 9.51 31.13 -5.82
CA GLU A 385 8.41 30.52 -6.57
C GLU A 385 7.29 30.05 -5.64
N ILE A 386 6.04 30.43 -5.96
CA ILE A 386 4.82 29.94 -5.31
C ILE A 386 3.87 29.46 -6.39
N GLY A 387 3.51 28.17 -6.33
CA GLY A 387 2.73 27.46 -7.32
C GLY A 387 1.24 27.77 -7.31
N ASP A 388 0.57 27.23 -8.33
CA ASP A 388 -0.87 27.31 -8.47
C ASP A 388 -1.60 26.59 -7.32
N ARG A 389 -2.69 27.18 -6.83
CA ARG A 389 -3.45 26.68 -5.67
C ARG A 389 -2.64 26.44 -4.39
N ALA A 390 -1.41 26.95 -4.27
CA ALA A 390 -0.54 26.69 -3.13
C ALA A 390 -1.20 26.99 -1.77
N PHE A 391 -2.08 27.99 -1.69
CA PHE A 391 -2.85 28.35 -0.49
C PHE A 391 -4.36 28.32 -0.72
N ALA A 392 -4.86 27.71 -1.81
CA ALA A 392 -6.28 27.71 -2.13
C ALA A 392 -7.11 27.10 -0.98
N LYS A 393 -8.27 27.69 -0.69
CA LYS A 393 -9.21 27.21 0.34
C LYS A 393 -8.58 27.09 1.76
N SER A 394 -7.43 27.72 1.99
CA SER A 394 -6.78 27.79 3.30
C SER A 394 -7.46 28.80 4.22
N GLY A 395 -7.16 28.71 5.52
CA GLY A 395 -7.65 29.62 6.54
C GLY A 395 -6.94 30.97 6.63
N ILE A 396 -6.01 31.27 5.72
CA ILE A 396 -5.11 32.41 5.80
C ILE A 396 -5.91 33.72 5.91
N VAL A 397 -5.61 34.52 6.92
CA VAL A 397 -6.22 35.83 7.16
C VAL A 397 -5.39 36.93 6.51
N SER A 398 -4.08 36.86 6.67
CA SER A 398 -3.13 37.79 6.05
C SER A 398 -1.85 37.08 5.64
N ILE A 399 -1.24 37.52 4.56
CA ILE A 399 0.03 36.96 4.09
C ILE A 399 0.88 38.02 3.39
N SER A 400 2.18 38.01 3.70
CA SER A 400 3.16 38.83 3.00
C SER A 400 4.00 37.92 2.10
N ILE A 401 3.90 38.14 0.79
CA ILE A 401 4.71 37.39 -0.18
C ILE A 401 6.12 38.00 -0.21
N PRO A 402 7.20 37.18 -0.12
CA PRO A 402 8.57 37.70 -0.10
C PRO A 402 8.96 38.45 -1.37
N ASN A 403 9.73 39.54 -1.22
CA ASN A 403 10.19 40.40 -2.32
C ASN A 403 11.04 39.67 -3.39
N ASN A 404 11.64 38.53 -3.03
CA ASN A 404 12.40 37.69 -3.96
C ASN A 404 11.53 36.74 -4.81
N THR A 405 10.22 36.71 -4.59
CA THR A 405 9.29 35.93 -5.40
C THR A 405 9.26 36.49 -6.82
N ARG A 406 9.49 35.61 -7.81
CA ARG A 406 9.47 35.91 -9.25
C ARG A 406 8.35 35.19 -9.97
N LYS A 407 7.94 34.02 -9.47
CA LYS A 407 6.79 33.24 -9.99
C LYS A 407 5.73 33.10 -8.91
N LEU A 408 4.49 33.44 -9.26
CA LEU A 408 3.35 33.40 -8.35
C LEU A 408 2.12 32.95 -9.12
N GLY A 409 1.55 31.79 -8.76
CA GLY A 409 0.37 31.21 -9.41
C GLY A 409 0.59 30.68 -10.83
N GLU A 410 1.85 30.50 -11.21
CA GLU A 410 2.24 29.72 -12.38
C GLU A 410 2.41 28.26 -11.99
N ASP A 411 2.44 27.37 -12.99
CA ASP A 411 2.69 25.94 -12.78
C ASP A 411 4.10 25.71 -12.23
N VAL A 412 4.21 25.65 -10.90
CA VAL A 412 5.45 25.34 -10.19
C VAL A 412 5.44 23.84 -9.92
N TYR A 413 5.78 23.08 -10.96
CA TYR A 413 6.00 21.65 -10.88
C TYR A 413 7.47 21.38 -10.57
N HIS A 414 7.87 21.47 -9.30
CA HIS A 414 9.01 20.65 -8.86
C HIS A 414 8.47 19.24 -8.72
N LEU A 415 8.45 18.51 -9.83
CA LEU A 415 8.12 17.08 -9.82
C LEU A 415 9.20 16.40 -8.98
N PHE A 416 8.80 15.87 -7.83
CA PHE A 416 9.61 14.86 -7.18
C PHE A 416 9.13 13.51 -7.68
N SER A 417 9.91 12.93 -8.58
CA SER A 417 9.68 11.60 -9.09
C SER A 417 10.63 10.66 -8.37
N LYS A 418 10.11 9.66 -7.67
CA LYS A 418 10.91 8.57 -7.10
C LYS A 418 11.66 7.80 -8.20
N ASP A 419 11.08 7.79 -9.39
CA ASP A 419 11.71 7.47 -10.67
C ASP A 419 11.33 8.55 -11.70
N PRO A 420 12.27 9.36 -12.24
CA PRO A 420 11.98 10.40 -13.24
C PRO A 420 11.31 9.91 -14.53
N ASN A 421 11.15 8.58 -14.70
CA ASN A 421 10.46 7.96 -15.83
C ASN A 421 9.14 7.27 -15.45
N ASN A 422 8.73 7.26 -14.18
CA ASN A 422 7.48 6.62 -13.76
C ASN A 422 6.27 7.54 -14.02
N PRO A 423 5.37 7.18 -14.96
CA PRO A 423 4.22 8.00 -15.29
C PRO A 423 3.11 8.00 -14.22
N TYR A 424 3.24 7.21 -13.16
CA TYR A 424 2.28 7.17 -12.06
C TYR A 424 2.60 8.14 -10.91
N ASP A 425 3.85 8.60 -10.74
CA ASP A 425 4.15 9.72 -9.80
C ASP A 425 3.56 11.04 -10.30
N ILE A 426 3.28 11.13 -11.61
CA ILE A 426 2.55 12.24 -12.23
C ILE A 426 1.04 12.22 -11.89
N ALA A 427 0.51 11.15 -11.28
CA ALA A 427 -0.93 10.95 -11.11
C ALA A 427 -1.53 11.57 -9.83
N ARG A 428 -0.72 12.03 -8.86
CA ARG A 428 -1.24 12.86 -7.74
C ARG A 428 -1.45 14.33 -8.13
N VAL A 429 -0.90 14.78 -9.26
CA VAL A 429 -1.28 16.07 -9.87
C VAL A 429 -2.67 15.88 -10.47
N MET A 430 -3.71 16.23 -9.71
CA MET A 430 -5.11 16.10 -10.14
C MET A 430 -5.33 16.70 -11.54
N PRO A 431 -5.52 15.88 -12.59
CA PRO A 431 -5.88 16.36 -13.90
C PRO A 431 -7.41 16.43 -13.94
N GLY A 432 -7.98 17.58 -13.56
CA GLY A 432 -9.44 17.73 -13.67
C GLY A 432 -10.02 19.05 -13.18
N ASN A 433 -9.35 19.73 -12.26
CA ASN A 433 -9.95 20.90 -11.63
C ASN A 433 -9.56 22.14 -12.43
N GLN A 434 -10.54 22.71 -13.13
CA GLN A 434 -10.43 23.91 -13.98
C GLN A 434 -10.32 25.21 -13.16
N GLU A 435 -9.97 25.07 -11.88
CA GLU A 435 -9.87 26.09 -10.85
C GLU A 435 -8.38 26.38 -10.61
N TYR A 436 -7.97 27.60 -10.92
CA TYR A 436 -6.59 28.08 -10.77
C TYR A 436 -6.60 29.26 -9.81
N GLY A 437 -5.48 29.50 -9.12
CA GLY A 437 -5.30 30.65 -8.24
C GLY A 437 -4.64 30.33 -6.92
N VAL A 438 -3.58 31.07 -6.59
CA VAL A 438 -2.80 30.90 -5.36
C VAL A 438 -3.67 30.97 -4.10
N PHE A 439 -4.60 31.93 -4.05
CA PHE A 439 -5.48 32.19 -2.92
C PHE A 439 -6.96 31.92 -3.23
N LEU A 440 -7.23 31.12 -4.27
CA LEU A 440 -8.60 30.77 -4.66
C LEU A 440 -9.40 30.24 -3.46
N GLY A 441 -10.54 30.86 -3.16
CA GLY A 441 -11.43 30.42 -2.08
C GLY A 441 -10.89 30.64 -0.66
N CYS A 442 -9.87 31.47 -0.48
CA CYS A 442 -9.43 31.89 0.86
C CYS A 442 -10.49 32.80 1.51
N ASN A 443 -11.48 32.17 2.13
CA ASN A 443 -12.68 32.85 2.66
C ASN A 443 -12.42 33.81 3.83
N LYS A 444 -11.23 33.76 4.44
CA LYS A 444 -10.84 34.63 5.57
C LYS A 444 -9.79 35.66 5.20
N LEU A 445 -9.28 35.63 3.97
CA LEU A 445 -8.20 36.50 3.53
C LEU A 445 -8.68 37.95 3.47
N SER A 446 -8.09 38.82 4.29
CA SER A 446 -8.43 40.24 4.36
C SER A 446 -7.29 41.16 3.93
N SER A 447 -6.05 40.66 3.87
CA SER A 447 -4.89 41.44 3.45
C SER A 447 -3.82 40.58 2.77
N VAL A 448 -3.27 41.07 1.66
CA VAL A 448 -2.12 40.47 0.98
C VAL A 448 -1.13 41.56 0.60
N ASN A 449 0.14 41.36 0.97
CA ASN A 449 1.24 42.17 0.46
C ASN A 449 1.89 41.43 -0.71
N LEU A 450 1.72 41.97 -1.93
CA LEU A 450 2.34 41.45 -3.14
C LEU A 450 3.76 42.01 -3.30
N PRO A 451 4.70 41.21 -3.85
CA PRO A 451 6.09 41.62 -3.98
C PRO A 451 6.30 42.48 -5.23
N ILE A 452 7.24 43.43 -5.22
CA ILE A 452 7.59 44.22 -6.43
C ILE A 452 8.27 43.38 -7.54
N GLY A 453 8.58 42.10 -7.27
CA GLY A 453 9.24 41.20 -8.21
C GLY A 453 8.31 40.49 -9.20
N ILE A 454 6.98 40.61 -9.05
CA ILE A 454 6.01 39.99 -9.98
C ILE A 454 5.55 41.00 -11.04
N ASN A 455 5.37 40.54 -12.27
CA ASN A 455 4.88 41.36 -13.38
C ASN A 455 3.49 40.94 -13.88
N LYS A 456 2.93 39.87 -13.31
CA LYS A 456 1.67 39.26 -13.73
C LYS A 456 0.80 38.92 -12.54
N ILE A 457 -0.50 39.22 -12.63
CA ILE A 457 -1.53 38.66 -11.75
C ILE A 457 -2.23 37.54 -12.53
N PRO A 458 -2.02 36.26 -12.16
CA PRO A 458 -2.59 35.13 -12.88
C PRO A 458 -4.10 34.96 -12.60
N MET A 459 -4.72 34.18 -13.47
CA MET A 459 -6.11 33.78 -13.38
C MET A 459 -6.44 33.17 -12.02
N GLY A 460 -7.57 33.60 -11.46
CA GLY A 460 -8.15 33.09 -10.23
C GLY A 460 -7.37 33.38 -8.94
N MET A 461 -6.27 34.13 -9.01
CA MET A 461 -5.37 34.39 -7.89
C MET A 461 -6.09 34.76 -6.60
N PHE A 462 -7.13 35.61 -6.69
CA PHE A 462 -7.94 36.08 -5.57
C PHE A 462 -9.43 35.78 -5.74
N SER A 463 -9.77 34.79 -6.57
CA SER A 463 -11.17 34.40 -6.76
C SER A 463 -11.77 33.87 -5.45
N ASN A 464 -13.03 34.22 -5.19
CA ASN A 464 -13.76 33.79 -4.00
C ASN A 464 -13.06 34.15 -2.67
N CYS A 465 -12.48 35.35 -2.59
CA CYS A 465 -11.96 35.98 -1.36
C CYS A 465 -12.94 37.05 -0.84
N PRO A 466 -14.05 36.70 -0.17
CA PRO A 466 -15.09 37.64 0.27
C PRO A 466 -14.64 38.67 1.32
N GLN A 467 -13.53 38.43 2.03
CA GLN A 467 -13.03 39.34 3.07
C GLN A 467 -11.94 40.29 2.57
N LEU A 468 -11.45 40.11 1.33
CA LEU A 468 -10.42 40.94 0.73
C LEU A 468 -11.06 42.19 0.14
N LYS A 469 -11.14 43.25 0.94
CA LYS A 469 -11.82 44.51 0.56
C LYS A 469 -10.97 45.44 -0.28
N THR A 470 -9.67 45.46 -0.02
CA THR A 470 -8.72 46.32 -0.71
C THR A 470 -7.52 45.51 -1.15
N LEU A 471 -6.93 45.89 -2.27
CA LEU A 471 -5.71 45.26 -2.79
C LEU A 471 -4.83 46.30 -3.45
N THR A 472 -3.53 46.21 -3.17
CA THR A 472 -2.50 47.01 -3.84
C THR A 472 -1.69 46.12 -4.78
N LEU A 473 -1.75 46.42 -6.07
CA LEU A 473 -0.91 45.80 -7.10
C LEU A 473 0.41 46.58 -7.22
N PRO A 474 1.57 45.91 -7.20
CA PRO A 474 2.86 46.57 -7.20
C PRO A 474 3.15 47.31 -8.52
N SER A 475 4.13 48.23 -8.49
CA SER A 475 4.47 49.08 -9.64
C SER A 475 5.05 48.32 -10.83
N SER A 476 5.49 47.08 -10.61
CA SER A 476 6.04 46.16 -11.59
C SER A 476 4.97 45.42 -12.41
N ILE A 477 3.68 45.54 -12.08
CA ILE A 477 2.63 44.82 -12.79
C ILE A 477 2.47 45.33 -14.22
N GLU A 478 2.61 44.41 -15.16
CA GLU A 478 2.48 44.62 -16.60
C GLU A 478 1.27 43.87 -17.16
N ILE A 479 0.86 42.75 -16.53
CA ILE A 479 -0.19 41.86 -17.03
C ILE A 479 -1.18 41.51 -15.91
N ILE A 480 -2.47 41.53 -16.23
CA ILE A 480 -3.53 40.94 -15.41
C ILE A 480 -4.31 39.97 -16.30
N GLU A 481 -4.33 38.70 -15.91
CA GLU A 481 -5.13 37.69 -16.61
C GLU A 481 -6.62 37.86 -16.27
N LYS A 482 -7.49 37.66 -17.28
CA LYS A 482 -8.94 37.58 -17.05
C LYS A 482 -9.22 36.51 -15.99
N GLY A 483 -10.15 36.79 -15.07
CA GLY A 483 -10.46 35.87 -13.98
C GLY A 483 -9.62 36.04 -12.72
N ALA A 484 -8.61 36.94 -12.69
CA ALA A 484 -7.75 37.15 -11.51
C ALA A 484 -8.51 37.47 -10.21
N PHE A 485 -9.66 38.15 -10.31
CA PHE A 485 -10.46 38.64 -9.20
C PHE A 485 -11.94 38.21 -9.26
N THR A 486 -12.29 37.20 -10.08
CA THR A 486 -13.70 36.90 -10.37
C THR A 486 -14.38 36.02 -9.32
N THR A 487 -15.70 35.92 -9.44
CA THR A 487 -16.61 35.10 -8.62
C THR A 487 -17.28 33.97 -9.40
N GLU A 488 -17.05 33.92 -10.71
CA GLU A 488 -17.70 32.96 -11.58
C GLU A 488 -17.08 31.58 -11.41
N ASP A 489 -17.76 30.79 -10.59
CA ASP A 489 -17.63 29.34 -10.47
C ASP A 489 -18.17 28.71 -11.76
N TYR A 490 -17.35 28.66 -12.82
CA TYR A 490 -17.81 28.13 -14.13
C TYR A 490 -18.06 26.61 -14.08
N ASN A 491 -17.76 25.92 -12.98
CA ASN A 491 -18.08 24.51 -12.80
C ASN A 491 -18.74 24.20 -11.45
N ARG A 492 -20.05 23.90 -11.53
CA ARG A 492 -20.76 22.98 -10.63
C ARG A 492 -21.12 23.47 -9.22
N GLY A 493 -21.53 24.72 -9.07
CA GLY A 493 -22.52 25.11 -8.04
C GLY A 493 -22.13 24.83 -6.58
N LEU A 494 -20.85 25.00 -6.22
CA LEU A 494 -20.39 24.78 -4.84
C LEU A 494 -19.58 25.94 -4.23
N LEU A 495 -19.31 27.02 -4.97
CA LEU A 495 -18.76 28.26 -4.41
C LEU A 495 -19.78 29.40 -4.55
N THR A 496 -20.50 29.66 -3.46
CA THR A 496 -21.53 30.70 -3.34
C THR A 496 -20.97 32.07 -2.91
N SER A 497 -19.65 32.19 -2.71
CA SER A 497 -19.02 33.39 -2.17
C SER A 497 -18.61 34.39 -3.26
N LYS A 498 -19.13 35.61 -3.16
CA LYS A 498 -18.69 36.75 -3.98
C LYS A 498 -17.30 37.24 -3.54
N ASN A 499 -16.58 37.92 -4.44
CA ASN A 499 -15.32 38.58 -4.16
C ASN A 499 -15.64 39.86 -3.39
N GLY A 500 -14.88 40.11 -2.31
CA GLY A 500 -15.09 41.23 -1.40
C GLY A 500 -14.51 42.56 -1.86
N LEU A 501 -13.84 42.59 -3.02
CA LEU A 501 -13.02 43.73 -3.43
C LEU A 501 -13.88 44.98 -3.71
N GLU A 502 -13.72 45.98 -2.86
CA GLU A 502 -14.41 47.27 -2.90
C GLU A 502 -13.56 48.33 -3.62
N SER A 503 -12.23 48.25 -3.48
CA SER A 503 -11.27 49.14 -4.17
C SER A 503 -9.93 48.48 -4.48
N ILE A 504 -9.25 48.98 -5.50
CA ILE A 504 -7.94 48.48 -5.93
C ILE A 504 -7.00 49.65 -6.14
N THR A 505 -5.77 49.54 -5.65
CA THR A 505 -4.69 50.45 -5.98
C THR A 505 -3.74 49.76 -6.95
N ILE A 506 -3.43 50.40 -8.08
CA ILE A 506 -2.45 49.91 -9.05
C ILE A 506 -1.29 50.89 -9.05
N GLU A 507 -0.13 50.52 -8.52
CA GLU A 507 1.03 51.42 -8.41
C GLU A 507 1.76 51.61 -9.74
N SER A 508 1.45 50.82 -10.78
CA SER A 508 2.09 50.90 -12.09
C SER A 508 1.69 52.20 -12.80
N VAL A 509 2.69 52.92 -13.32
CA VAL A 509 2.48 54.16 -14.10
C VAL A 509 1.79 53.87 -15.43
N ASN A 510 2.01 52.68 -15.99
CA ASN A 510 1.42 52.24 -17.25
C ASN A 510 0.25 51.30 -16.98
N PRO A 511 -0.90 51.45 -17.68
CA PRO A 511 -1.99 50.50 -17.56
C PRO A 511 -1.54 49.08 -17.92
N PRO A 512 -1.78 48.08 -17.06
CA PRO A 512 -1.41 46.69 -17.36
C PRO A 512 -2.23 46.14 -18.51
N GLN A 513 -1.64 45.24 -19.29
CA GLN A 513 -2.31 44.51 -20.35
C GLN A 513 -3.28 43.49 -19.76
N ILE A 514 -4.45 43.39 -20.36
CA ILE A 514 -5.47 42.41 -19.97
C ILE A 514 -5.47 41.31 -21.01
N ILE A 515 -5.09 40.10 -20.59
CA ILE A 515 -4.97 38.97 -21.50
C ILE A 515 -5.91 37.84 -21.09
N THR A 516 -6.35 37.06 -22.07
CA THR A 516 -6.95 35.75 -21.80
C THR A 516 -5.80 34.80 -21.40
N PRO A 517 -5.93 34.05 -20.29
CA PRO A 517 -4.88 33.13 -19.84
C PRO A 517 -4.62 32.04 -20.88
N SER A 518 -3.36 31.67 -21.09
CA SER A 518 -2.97 30.62 -22.05
C SER A 518 -3.51 29.23 -21.70
N ARG A 519 -3.82 29.02 -20.41
CA ARG A 519 -4.43 27.79 -19.87
C ARG A 519 -5.95 27.74 -20.05
N ASP A 520 -6.56 28.80 -20.55
CA ASP A 520 -8.00 28.84 -20.83
C ASP A 520 -8.37 27.92 -21.99
N LYS A 521 -9.11 26.83 -21.71
CA LYS A 521 -9.62 25.90 -22.72
C LYS A 521 -10.99 26.33 -23.26
N GLY A 522 -11.24 27.63 -23.37
CA GLY A 522 -12.50 28.21 -23.85
C GLY A 522 -13.56 28.38 -22.75
N PHE A 523 -13.14 28.47 -21.49
CA PHE A 523 -14.00 28.70 -20.34
C PHE A 523 -14.32 30.18 -20.14
N TYR A 524 -13.37 31.08 -20.44
CA TYR A 524 -13.64 32.50 -20.36
C TYR A 524 -14.21 32.98 -21.69
N ASN A 525 -15.54 33.10 -21.71
CA ASN A 525 -16.22 33.87 -22.74
C ASN A 525 -15.76 35.34 -22.70
N ASN A 526 -16.06 36.09 -23.76
CA ASN A 526 -15.72 37.52 -23.86
C ASN A 526 -16.41 38.42 -22.80
N SER A 527 -17.20 37.86 -21.87
CA SER A 527 -17.89 38.60 -20.79
C SER A 527 -17.15 38.63 -19.45
N ALA A 528 -16.08 37.85 -19.26
CA ALA A 528 -15.31 37.91 -18.02
C ALA A 528 -14.75 39.32 -17.76
N THR A 529 -15.20 39.95 -16.67
CA THR A 529 -14.75 41.29 -16.30
C THR A 529 -13.40 41.22 -15.59
N ILE A 530 -12.58 42.27 -15.77
CA ILE A 530 -11.28 42.39 -15.10
C ILE A 530 -11.49 42.60 -13.59
N PHE A 531 -12.46 43.43 -13.24
CA PHE A 531 -12.85 43.74 -11.88
C PHE A 531 -14.31 43.35 -11.66
N ASP A 532 -14.63 42.86 -10.46
CA ASP A 532 -16.01 42.59 -10.06
C ASP A 532 -16.82 43.91 -10.12
N SER A 533 -18.11 43.80 -10.36
CA SER A 533 -19.09 44.88 -10.23
C SER A 533 -18.97 45.66 -8.92
N ASN A 534 -18.59 44.99 -7.83
CA ASN A 534 -18.41 45.57 -6.49
C ASN A 534 -17.25 46.56 -6.38
N VAL A 535 -16.26 46.50 -7.27
CA VAL A 535 -15.13 47.44 -7.25
C VAL A 535 -15.66 48.82 -7.61
N SER A 536 -15.68 49.71 -6.63
CA SER A 536 -16.24 51.07 -6.76
C SER A 536 -15.19 52.10 -7.16
N VAL A 537 -13.93 51.88 -6.77
CA VAL A 537 -12.83 52.80 -7.02
C VAL A 537 -11.55 52.05 -7.41
N ILE A 538 -10.85 52.57 -8.42
CA ILE A 538 -9.52 52.12 -8.85
C ILE A 538 -8.56 53.31 -8.70
N TYR A 539 -7.65 53.23 -7.75
CA TYR A 539 -6.61 54.23 -7.53
C TYR A 539 -5.40 53.94 -8.40
N VAL A 540 -4.91 54.97 -9.10
CA VAL A 540 -3.72 54.91 -9.96
C VAL A 540 -2.83 56.13 -9.70
N PRO A 541 -1.55 56.15 -10.11
CA PRO A 541 -0.71 57.33 -9.92
C PRO A 541 -1.34 58.57 -10.56
N ALA A 542 -1.27 59.72 -9.88
CA ALA A 542 -1.97 60.94 -10.31
C ALA A 542 -1.67 61.34 -11.76
N GLY A 543 -0.41 61.17 -12.20
CA GLY A 543 0.03 61.45 -13.58
C GLY A 543 -0.46 60.44 -14.63
N SER A 544 -1.11 59.36 -14.23
CA SER A 544 -1.50 58.24 -15.10
C SER A 544 -3.02 58.09 -15.26
N VAL A 545 -3.82 58.88 -14.53
CA VAL A 545 -5.29 58.81 -14.53
C VAL A 545 -5.89 58.81 -15.94
N GLU A 546 -5.52 59.78 -16.79
CA GLU A 546 -6.06 59.88 -18.15
C GLU A 546 -5.59 58.72 -19.06
N THR A 547 -4.38 58.22 -18.85
CA THR A 547 -3.87 57.04 -19.57
C THR A 547 -4.67 55.79 -19.20
N TYR A 548 -4.97 55.61 -17.90
CA TYR A 548 -5.79 54.51 -17.40
C TYR A 548 -7.25 54.60 -17.88
N LYS A 549 -7.86 55.78 -17.87
CA LYS A 549 -9.23 55.97 -18.41
C LYS A 549 -9.32 55.61 -19.90
N LYS A 550 -8.30 55.97 -20.69
CA LYS A 550 -8.22 55.60 -22.11
C LYS A 550 -8.04 54.09 -22.31
N ALA A 551 -7.20 53.45 -21.50
CA ALA A 551 -6.95 52.01 -21.57
C ALA A 551 -8.16 51.18 -21.09
N PHE A 552 -8.91 51.66 -20.11
CA PHE A 552 -10.03 50.97 -19.47
C PHE A 552 -11.32 51.78 -19.52
N PRO A 553 -11.89 52.05 -20.72
CA PRO A 553 -13.01 52.96 -20.89
C PRO A 553 -14.26 52.52 -20.09
N LYS A 554 -14.47 51.21 -19.91
CA LYS A 554 -15.57 50.66 -19.09
C LYS A 554 -15.48 51.02 -17.61
N PHE A 555 -14.29 51.35 -17.12
CA PHE A 555 -14.03 51.69 -15.71
C PHE A 555 -13.64 53.16 -15.53
N ALA A 556 -13.74 53.99 -16.58
CA ALA A 556 -13.24 55.37 -16.56
C ALA A 556 -13.84 56.24 -15.44
N SER A 557 -15.12 56.03 -15.09
CA SER A 557 -15.79 56.72 -13.99
C SER A 557 -15.34 56.28 -12.59
N LYS A 558 -14.71 55.10 -12.49
CA LYS A 558 -14.20 54.52 -11.24
C LYS A 558 -12.72 54.81 -11.00
N ILE A 559 -11.99 55.28 -12.02
CA ILE A 559 -10.55 55.55 -11.93
C ILE A 559 -10.30 56.92 -11.30
N GLN A 560 -9.52 56.94 -10.21
CA GLN A 560 -9.18 58.13 -9.43
C GLN A 560 -7.67 58.21 -9.20
N ALA A 561 -7.17 59.42 -8.97
CA ALA A 561 -5.80 59.60 -8.49
C ALA A 561 -5.70 59.02 -7.07
N LYS A 562 -4.63 58.26 -6.82
CA LYS A 562 -4.24 57.80 -5.49
C LYS A 562 -3.93 58.95 -4.55
#